data_AF-A0A954ZIH9-F1
#
_entry.id   AF-A0A954ZIH9-F1
#
_cell.length_a   1.000
_cell.length_b   1.000
_cell.length_c   1.000
_cell.angle_alpha   90.00
_cell.angle_beta   90.00
_cell.angle_gamma   90.00
#
_symmetry.space_group_name_H-M   'P 1'
#
loop_
_entity.id
_entity.type
_entity.pdbx_description
1 polymer ?
#
loop_
_entity_poly.entity_id
_entity_poly.type
_entity_poly.pdbx_seq_one_letter_code
_entity_poly.pdbx_strand_id
1 'polypeptide(L)'
;NIPGEGASDLISYLDGIFGVATTSTNYAARPWFGLLEESFDRWSELGGVEFIYEPTDNGSQLQSSRGVLNTRGDVRLGGAYIDGANATLAYTWLPESGDIVFDTGETSFYANQSNNYRALRNTLMHEIGHAIGLLHVESSSESLLMEPYSDATIDGPQLDDVRGLHGLYGDYYEKSNGGLGNGTASLATYLGSLTSGTSLSVGTDAASGQSISPAAVDFVSIANSADVDFFSFEVDSAGTLSLTLTPLGGVFQQGVEGGAQTTFDASARNDLALEIYGSDGVTRLAAVDQTQEGGSEVLADLILPAGGTYYAKVSGALDNVQLFELQASFEAPNLAGDFNYDLAIDGSDLLVWQQRFGGLASGSFVDADGNGLVDATDLAIWQRAFGSASVTAGVAAVPEPSGLIWLAALTLGSRLPRRHYRRGRAARAQ
;
A
#
# COMPACT_ATOMS: atom_id res chain seq x y z
N ASN A 1 -8.51 -36.81 -0.79
CA ASN A 1 -7.60 -37.62 -1.62
C ASN A 1 -6.69 -36.70 -2.40
N ILE A 2 -5.43 -37.07 -2.52
CA ILE A 2 -4.37 -36.34 -3.22
C ILE A 2 -4.02 -37.13 -4.49
N PRO A 3 -3.95 -36.48 -5.68
CA PRO A 3 -3.59 -37.16 -6.93
C PRO A 3 -2.26 -37.92 -6.81
N GLY A 4 -2.28 -39.23 -7.08
CA GLY A 4 -1.08 -40.07 -7.02
C GLY A 4 -0.64 -40.52 -5.62
N GLU A 5 -1.06 -39.82 -4.56
CA GLU A 5 -0.57 -40.03 -3.19
C GLU A 5 -1.61 -40.63 -2.22
N GLY A 6 -2.89 -40.65 -2.60
CA GLY A 6 -3.93 -41.36 -1.84
C GLY A 6 -4.66 -40.47 -0.82
N ALA A 7 -4.97 -40.99 0.37
CA ALA A 7 -5.68 -40.23 1.39
C ALA A 7 -4.70 -39.31 2.14
N SER A 8 -5.12 -38.06 2.40
CA SER A 8 -4.31 -37.12 3.16
C SER A 8 -4.17 -37.57 4.61
N ASP A 9 -2.95 -37.50 5.16
CA ASP A 9 -2.65 -37.80 6.56
C ASP A 9 -2.29 -36.56 7.39
N LEU A 10 -2.36 -35.35 6.80
CA LEU A 10 -1.99 -34.07 7.42
C LEU A 10 -2.50 -33.88 8.85
N ILE A 11 -3.80 -34.08 9.09
CA ILE A 11 -4.39 -33.86 10.43
C ILE A 11 -3.78 -34.81 11.46
N SER A 12 -3.68 -36.11 11.13
CA SER A 12 -3.06 -37.07 12.04
C SER A 12 -1.57 -36.80 12.25
N TYR A 13 -0.89 -36.31 11.23
CA TYR A 13 0.51 -35.94 11.28
C TYR A 13 0.75 -34.74 12.22
N LEU A 14 0.01 -33.64 12.02
CA LEU A 14 0.07 -32.45 12.89
C LEU A 14 -0.39 -32.75 14.31
N ASP A 15 -1.46 -33.54 14.48
CA ASP A 15 -1.88 -34.00 15.81
C ASP A 15 -0.75 -34.79 16.51
N GLY A 16 0.00 -35.61 15.76
CA GLY A 16 1.17 -36.32 16.28
C GLY A 16 2.30 -35.39 16.74
N ILE A 17 2.66 -34.39 15.92
CA ILE A 17 3.71 -33.40 16.25
C ILE A 17 3.34 -32.59 17.49
N PHE A 18 2.07 -32.18 17.60
CA PHE A 18 1.60 -31.29 18.65
C PHE A 18 0.95 -32.02 19.84
N GLY A 19 1.01 -33.36 19.88
CA GLY A 19 0.55 -34.17 20.99
C GLY A 19 -0.96 -34.10 21.23
N VAL A 20 -1.76 -33.99 20.16
CA VAL A 20 -3.21 -33.84 20.26
C VAL A 20 -3.91 -35.20 20.33
N ALA A 21 -4.72 -35.41 21.36
CA ALA A 21 -5.39 -36.68 21.63
C ALA A 21 -6.92 -36.67 21.39
N THR A 22 -7.49 -35.57 20.86
CA THR A 22 -8.94 -35.45 20.67
C THR A 22 -9.40 -35.95 19.30
N THR A 23 -10.61 -36.50 19.23
CA THR A 23 -11.28 -36.89 17.99
C THR A 23 -12.23 -35.79 17.45
N SER A 24 -12.28 -34.65 18.14
CA SER A 24 -13.09 -33.50 17.70
C SER A 24 -12.69 -33.03 16.31
N THR A 25 -13.66 -32.84 15.43
CA THR A 25 -13.46 -32.26 14.09
C THR A 25 -13.42 -30.73 14.11
N ASN A 26 -13.48 -30.10 15.29
CA ASN A 26 -13.21 -28.67 15.42
C ASN A 26 -11.69 -28.44 15.38
N TYR A 27 -11.15 -28.27 14.16
CA TYR A 27 -9.71 -28.06 13.95
C TYR A 27 -9.22 -26.71 14.50
N ALA A 28 -10.07 -25.70 14.58
CA ALA A 28 -9.71 -24.39 15.15
C ALA A 28 -9.31 -24.46 16.64
N ALA A 29 -9.68 -25.54 17.35
CA ALA A 29 -9.27 -25.77 18.73
C ALA A 29 -7.91 -26.50 18.86
N ARG A 30 -7.24 -26.82 17.75
CA ARG A 30 -5.97 -27.56 17.74
C ARG A 30 -4.80 -26.57 17.95
N PRO A 31 -3.77 -26.95 18.71
CA PRO A 31 -2.63 -26.06 18.99
C PRO A 31 -1.81 -25.67 17.74
N TRP A 32 -1.83 -26.48 16.69
CA TRP A 32 -1.19 -26.16 15.42
C TRP A 32 -2.00 -25.19 14.56
N PHE A 33 -3.31 -25.05 14.81
CA PHE A 33 -4.19 -24.29 13.92
C PHE A 33 -3.82 -22.82 13.85
N GLY A 34 -3.56 -22.18 15.01
CA GLY A 34 -3.17 -20.77 15.06
C GLY A 34 -1.91 -20.48 14.23
N LEU A 35 -0.94 -21.39 14.20
CA LEU A 35 0.27 -21.22 13.37
C LEU A 35 -0.05 -21.22 11.87
N LEU A 36 -1.03 -22.02 11.44
CA LEU A 36 -1.44 -22.08 10.04
C LEU A 36 -2.28 -20.86 9.70
N GLU A 37 -3.24 -20.49 10.55
CA GLU A 37 -4.08 -19.29 10.41
C GLU A 37 -3.23 -18.03 10.32
N GLU A 38 -2.29 -17.83 11.25
CA GLU A 38 -1.33 -16.71 11.23
C GLU A 38 -0.50 -16.65 9.93
N SER A 39 -0.22 -17.79 9.30
CA SER A 39 0.51 -17.83 8.03
C SER A 39 -0.32 -17.33 6.85
N PHE A 40 -1.64 -17.58 6.85
CA PHE A 40 -2.58 -17.03 5.86
C PHE A 40 -2.91 -15.56 6.15
N ASP A 41 -3.12 -15.24 7.42
CA ASP A 41 -3.36 -13.86 7.87
C ASP A 41 -2.20 -12.97 7.48
N ARG A 42 -0.96 -13.46 7.59
CA ARG A 42 0.23 -12.67 7.21
C ARG A 42 0.20 -12.20 5.76
N TRP A 43 -0.22 -13.04 4.81
CA TRP A 43 -0.38 -12.61 3.41
C TRP A 43 -1.54 -11.62 3.25
N SER A 44 -2.62 -11.78 4.02
CA SER A 44 -3.72 -10.82 4.03
C SER A 44 -3.29 -9.47 4.62
N GLU A 45 -2.46 -9.44 5.66
CA GLU A 45 -1.94 -8.19 6.22
C GLU A 45 -1.08 -7.40 5.24
N LEU A 46 -0.44 -8.09 4.29
CA LEU A 46 0.56 -7.52 3.41
C LEU A 46 0.02 -7.01 2.06
N GLY A 47 -1.23 -7.29 1.69
CA GLY A 47 -1.77 -6.84 0.40
C GLY A 47 -3.26 -7.16 0.19
N GLY A 48 -3.68 -7.10 -1.08
CA GLY A 48 -5.09 -7.10 -1.48
C GLY A 48 -5.80 -8.45 -1.43
N VAL A 49 -5.18 -9.46 -0.81
CA VAL A 49 -5.80 -10.78 -0.57
C VAL A 49 -6.50 -10.84 0.80
N GLU A 50 -7.51 -11.68 0.89
CA GLU A 50 -8.20 -12.00 2.13
C GLU A 50 -8.43 -13.51 2.20
N PHE A 51 -7.91 -14.13 3.26
CA PHE A 51 -8.14 -15.53 3.56
C PHE A 51 -9.16 -15.67 4.68
N ILE A 52 -10.14 -16.54 4.47
CA ILE A 52 -11.18 -16.84 5.47
C ILE A 52 -11.20 -18.35 5.67
N TYR A 53 -11.12 -18.78 6.93
CA TYR A 53 -11.19 -20.20 7.25
C TYR A 53 -12.55 -20.80 6.89
N GLU A 54 -12.53 -21.81 6.03
CA GLU A 54 -13.67 -22.65 5.70
C GLU A 54 -13.63 -23.93 6.56
N PRO A 55 -14.54 -24.09 7.55
CA PRO A 55 -14.53 -25.24 8.46
C PRO A 55 -14.98 -26.56 7.81
N THR A 56 -15.50 -26.52 6.58
CA THR A 56 -16.00 -27.70 5.88
C THR A 56 -15.17 -28.05 4.65
N ASP A 57 -14.92 -29.35 4.46
CA ASP A 57 -14.39 -29.88 3.21
C ASP A 57 -15.21 -31.10 2.82
N ASN A 58 -15.63 -31.17 1.56
CA ASN A 58 -16.48 -32.24 1.06
C ASN A 58 -15.71 -33.51 0.62
N GLY A 59 -14.40 -33.56 0.86
CA GLY A 59 -13.51 -34.69 0.56
C GLY A 59 -13.17 -34.85 -0.93
N SER A 60 -13.56 -33.88 -1.79
CA SER A 60 -13.20 -33.89 -3.20
C SER A 60 -11.68 -33.95 -3.36
N GLN A 61 -11.20 -34.63 -4.41
CA GLN A 61 -9.77 -34.74 -4.66
C GLN A 61 -9.12 -33.35 -4.75
N LEU A 62 -7.93 -33.19 -4.17
CA LEU A 62 -7.11 -31.99 -4.37
C LEU A 62 -6.84 -31.76 -5.87
N GLN A 63 -6.50 -30.54 -6.27
CA GLN A 63 -6.28 -30.09 -7.65
C GLN A 63 -7.52 -30.01 -8.56
N SER A 64 -8.59 -30.77 -8.25
CA SER A 64 -9.66 -31.04 -9.21
C SER A 64 -10.90 -30.15 -9.09
N SER A 65 -10.97 -29.27 -8.10
CA SER A 65 -12.23 -28.64 -7.68
C SER A 65 -12.03 -27.25 -7.07
N ARG A 66 -12.68 -26.23 -7.64
CA ARG A 66 -12.65 -24.84 -7.13
C ARG A 66 -13.34 -24.68 -5.78
N GLY A 67 -13.05 -23.62 -5.03
CA GLY A 67 -13.77 -23.32 -3.79
C GLY A 67 -15.27 -23.15 -4.00
N VAL A 68 -16.03 -23.50 -2.95
CA VAL A 68 -17.48 -23.30 -2.84
C VAL A 68 -17.76 -22.90 -1.41
N LEU A 69 -18.26 -21.67 -1.22
CA LEU A 69 -18.58 -21.12 0.09
C LEU A 69 -19.44 -22.06 0.93
N ASN A 70 -19.07 -22.27 2.19
CA ASN A 70 -19.69 -23.21 3.14
C ASN A 70 -19.61 -24.68 2.70
N THR A 71 -18.61 -25.06 1.92
CA THR A 71 -18.47 -26.44 1.41
C THR A 71 -17.03 -26.86 1.20
N ARG A 72 -16.19 -25.95 0.67
CA ARG A 72 -14.82 -26.24 0.29
C ARG A 72 -14.04 -24.93 0.10
N GLY A 73 -12.87 -24.81 0.72
CA GLY A 73 -11.99 -23.66 0.53
C GLY A 73 -11.42 -23.57 -0.88
N ASP A 74 -11.02 -22.36 -1.29
CA ASP A 74 -10.28 -22.12 -2.53
C ASP A 74 -8.83 -22.62 -2.45
N VAL A 75 -8.24 -22.58 -1.26
CA VAL A 75 -6.94 -23.17 -0.92
C VAL A 75 -7.16 -24.23 0.14
N ARG A 76 -6.74 -25.47 -0.11
CA ARG A 76 -6.86 -26.58 0.85
C ARG A 76 -5.52 -27.19 1.17
N LEU A 77 -5.37 -27.65 2.41
CA LEU A 77 -4.14 -28.27 2.90
C LEU A 77 -4.28 -29.79 2.92
N GLY A 78 -3.30 -30.47 2.36
CA GLY A 78 -3.10 -31.92 2.39
C GLY A 78 -1.74 -32.31 2.94
N GLY A 79 -1.55 -33.59 3.16
CA GLY A 79 -0.28 -34.17 3.62
C GLY A 79 -0.13 -35.57 3.04
N ALA A 80 1.07 -35.86 2.58
CA ALA A 80 1.46 -37.17 2.07
C ALA A 80 2.94 -37.42 2.38
N TYR A 81 3.33 -38.69 2.51
CA TYR A 81 4.74 -39.04 2.56
C TYR A 81 5.32 -38.99 1.15
N ILE A 82 6.20 -38.03 0.88
CA ILE A 82 6.73 -37.76 -0.46
C ILE A 82 8.09 -38.44 -0.64
N ASP A 83 9.13 -37.95 0.03
CA ASP A 83 10.50 -38.46 -0.13
C ASP A 83 11.23 -38.72 1.21
N GLY A 84 10.64 -38.32 2.33
CA GLY A 84 11.12 -38.65 3.65
C GLY A 84 11.65 -37.41 4.36
N ALA A 85 12.90 -37.46 4.80
CA ALA A 85 13.51 -36.31 5.47
C ALA A 85 14.50 -35.63 4.53
N ASN A 86 14.46 -34.31 4.50
CA ASN A 86 15.14 -33.39 3.59
C ASN A 86 14.67 -33.50 2.13
N ALA A 87 15.06 -32.50 1.33
CA ALA A 87 14.66 -32.29 -0.07
C ALA A 87 13.26 -31.67 -0.20
N THR A 88 12.22 -32.45 -0.50
CA THR A 88 10.89 -31.88 -0.77
C THR A 88 10.15 -31.61 0.53
N LEU A 89 9.95 -30.33 0.87
CA LEU A 89 9.21 -29.97 2.09
C LEU A 89 7.70 -29.97 1.87
N ALA A 90 7.25 -29.39 0.77
CA ALA A 90 5.87 -29.27 0.36
C ALA A 90 5.79 -28.98 -1.14
N TYR A 91 4.57 -28.95 -1.68
CA TYR A 91 4.31 -28.44 -3.02
C TYR A 91 2.89 -27.87 -3.13
N THR A 92 2.70 -27.02 -4.14
CA THR A 92 1.43 -26.33 -4.39
C THR A 92 1.02 -26.40 -5.86
N TRP A 93 -0.30 -26.51 -6.11
CA TRP A 93 -0.85 -26.32 -7.45
C TRP A 93 -1.16 -24.84 -7.70
N LEU A 94 -0.36 -24.21 -8.56
CA LEU A 94 -0.48 -22.79 -8.89
C LEU A 94 -1.75 -22.44 -9.69
N PRO A 95 -2.15 -21.17 -9.63
CA PRO A 95 -3.06 -20.64 -8.62
C PRO A 95 -4.53 -21.08 -8.84
N GLU A 96 -4.82 -21.76 -9.95
CA GLU A 96 -6.20 -22.09 -10.36
C GLU A 96 -6.88 -23.08 -9.40
N SER A 97 -6.08 -23.88 -8.67
CA SER A 97 -6.54 -24.72 -7.56
C SER A 97 -5.99 -24.29 -6.21
N GLY A 98 -4.76 -23.78 -6.11
CA GLY A 98 -4.17 -23.29 -4.87
C GLY A 98 -3.93 -24.33 -3.76
N ASP A 99 -4.34 -25.59 -3.95
CA ASP A 99 -4.18 -26.65 -2.95
C ASP A 99 -2.69 -26.89 -2.64
N ILE A 100 -2.38 -27.11 -1.36
CA ILE A 100 -1.02 -27.26 -0.82
C ILE A 100 -0.89 -28.64 -0.20
N VAL A 101 0.25 -29.32 -0.40
CA VAL A 101 0.55 -30.63 0.19
C VAL A 101 1.89 -30.59 0.91
N PHE A 102 1.89 -30.89 2.21
CA PHE A 102 3.10 -31.05 3.00
C PHE A 102 3.68 -32.46 2.88
N ASP A 103 5.01 -32.58 2.85
CA ASP A 103 5.66 -33.87 3.08
C ASP A 103 5.55 -34.29 4.55
N THR A 104 4.77 -35.33 4.83
CA THR A 104 4.63 -35.91 6.17
C THR A 104 5.80 -36.82 6.57
N GLY A 105 6.83 -36.93 5.73
CA GLY A 105 8.15 -37.44 6.08
C GLY A 105 8.99 -36.48 6.95
N GLU A 106 8.69 -35.18 6.94
CA GLU A 106 9.52 -34.12 7.53
C GLU A 106 9.28 -33.87 9.04
N THR A 107 9.22 -34.95 9.83
CA THR A 107 8.72 -34.87 11.21
C THR A 107 9.59 -33.99 12.11
N SER A 108 10.92 -34.16 12.08
CA SER A 108 11.83 -33.37 12.92
C SER A 108 11.92 -31.90 12.49
N PHE A 109 11.74 -31.63 11.19
CA PHE A 109 11.76 -30.28 10.64
C PHE A 109 10.52 -29.50 11.09
N TYR A 110 9.31 -30.06 10.89
CA TYR A 110 8.07 -29.40 11.31
C TYR A 110 7.82 -29.43 12.83
N ALA A 111 8.41 -30.37 13.57
CA ALA A 111 8.36 -30.39 15.03
C ALA A 111 9.32 -29.39 15.71
N ASN A 112 10.17 -28.69 14.94
CA ASN A 112 11.14 -27.75 15.49
C ASN A 112 10.45 -26.51 16.05
N GLN A 113 10.43 -26.36 17.37
CA GLN A 113 9.74 -25.27 18.08
C GLN A 113 10.50 -23.93 18.04
N SER A 114 11.70 -23.89 17.46
CA SER A 114 12.52 -22.68 17.41
C SER A 114 11.76 -21.54 16.73
N ASN A 115 11.81 -20.35 17.35
CA ASN A 115 11.15 -19.13 16.86
C ASN A 115 9.66 -19.34 16.50
N ASN A 116 8.95 -20.04 17.38
CA ASN A 116 7.53 -20.36 17.20
C ASN A 116 7.26 -21.19 15.93
N TYR A 117 7.87 -22.37 15.82
CA TYR A 117 7.68 -23.28 14.69
C TYR A 117 7.99 -22.66 13.32
N ARG A 118 9.02 -21.82 13.25
CA ARG A 118 9.35 -21.04 12.04
C ARG A 118 9.52 -21.87 10.77
N ALA A 119 10.09 -23.06 10.88
CA ALA A 119 10.24 -23.97 9.75
C ALA A 119 8.89 -24.35 9.11
N LEU A 120 7.90 -24.71 9.95
CA LEU A 120 6.53 -25.00 9.51
C LEU A 120 5.86 -23.75 8.93
N ARG A 121 5.93 -22.62 9.64
CA ARG A 121 5.29 -21.36 9.21
C ARG A 121 5.88 -20.83 7.90
N ASN A 122 7.20 -20.77 7.75
CA ASN A 122 7.84 -20.31 6.51
C ASN A 122 7.52 -21.25 5.34
N THR A 123 7.50 -22.57 5.56
CA THR A 123 7.11 -23.51 4.49
C THR A 123 5.67 -23.25 4.06
N LEU A 124 4.73 -23.13 5.00
CA LEU A 124 3.35 -22.82 4.65
C LEU A 124 3.24 -21.46 3.94
N MET A 125 3.89 -20.41 4.45
CA MET A 125 3.84 -19.08 3.83
C MET A 125 4.42 -19.11 2.41
N HIS A 126 5.50 -19.85 2.16
CA HIS A 126 6.07 -20.05 0.83
C HIS A 126 5.07 -20.72 -0.12
N GLU A 127 4.45 -21.82 0.33
CA GLU A 127 3.43 -22.52 -0.46
C GLU A 127 2.18 -21.68 -0.70
N ILE A 128 1.76 -20.85 0.27
CA ILE A 128 0.69 -19.87 0.06
C ILE A 128 1.08 -18.87 -1.04
N GLY A 129 2.34 -18.43 -1.08
CA GLY A 129 2.89 -17.62 -2.17
C GLY A 129 2.63 -18.26 -3.54
N HIS A 130 2.90 -19.55 -3.69
CA HIS A 130 2.54 -20.30 -4.90
C HIS A 130 1.03 -20.41 -5.14
N ALA A 131 0.23 -20.59 -4.08
CA ALA A 131 -1.22 -20.69 -4.17
C ALA A 131 -1.85 -19.39 -4.70
N ILE A 132 -1.24 -18.25 -4.40
CA ILE A 132 -1.61 -16.93 -4.94
C ILE A 132 -0.82 -16.57 -6.22
N GLY A 133 -0.02 -17.49 -6.76
CA GLY A 133 0.58 -17.34 -8.09
C GLY A 133 1.98 -16.72 -8.13
N LEU A 134 2.64 -16.54 -6.99
CA LEU A 134 4.07 -16.22 -6.97
C LEU A 134 4.89 -17.42 -7.46
N LEU A 135 5.96 -17.14 -8.19
CA LEU A 135 6.92 -18.14 -8.64
C LEU A 135 8.21 -17.99 -7.85
N HIS A 136 9.07 -19.00 -7.94
CA HIS A 136 10.40 -18.89 -7.35
C HIS A 136 11.19 -17.72 -7.95
N VAL A 137 11.91 -17.07 -7.05
CA VAL A 137 12.97 -16.10 -7.32
C VAL A 137 14.21 -16.56 -6.56
N GLU A 138 15.39 -16.18 -7.00
CA GLU A 138 16.63 -16.40 -6.25
C GLU A 138 17.42 -15.11 -6.14
N SER A 139 17.99 -14.86 -4.97
CA SER A 139 18.88 -13.76 -4.69
C SER A 139 20.25 -14.26 -4.25
N SER A 140 21.28 -13.45 -4.49
CA SER A 140 22.67 -13.70 -4.05
C SER A 140 23.14 -12.68 -3.04
N SER A 141 22.31 -11.68 -2.75
CA SER A 141 22.60 -10.62 -1.80
C SER A 141 21.62 -10.57 -0.64
N GLU A 142 20.47 -11.22 -0.75
CA GLU A 142 19.34 -11.13 0.19
C GLU A 142 18.72 -12.52 0.38
N SER A 143 17.96 -12.71 1.45
CA SER A 143 17.11 -13.90 1.66
C SER A 143 15.67 -13.52 1.34
N LEU A 144 14.99 -14.29 0.48
CA LEU A 144 13.59 -14.06 0.10
C LEU A 144 12.74 -15.28 0.52
N LEU A 145 11.45 -15.10 0.78
CA LEU A 145 10.61 -16.23 1.15
C LEU A 145 10.39 -17.17 -0.04
N MET A 146 10.20 -16.61 -1.23
CA MET A 146 9.96 -17.38 -2.45
C MET A 146 11.24 -17.98 -3.07
N GLU A 147 12.35 -18.07 -2.34
CA GLU A 147 13.48 -18.90 -2.77
C GLU A 147 13.13 -20.39 -2.70
N PRO A 148 13.64 -21.23 -3.63
CA PRO A 148 13.37 -22.68 -3.64
C PRO A 148 14.03 -23.44 -2.48
N TYR A 149 14.74 -22.73 -1.59
CA TYR A 149 15.41 -23.30 -0.43
C TYR A 149 14.86 -22.70 0.85
N SER A 150 14.65 -23.52 1.87
CA SER A 150 14.18 -23.03 3.16
C SER A 150 15.26 -22.17 3.85
N ASP A 151 14.90 -20.94 4.23
CA ASP A 151 15.71 -20.09 5.10
C ASP A 151 14.95 -19.79 6.41
N ALA A 152 15.56 -20.18 7.54
CA ALA A 152 15.00 -19.95 8.87
C ALA A 152 15.49 -18.63 9.52
N THR A 153 16.38 -17.89 8.85
CA THR A 153 16.86 -16.59 9.32
C THR A 153 15.79 -15.50 9.15
N ILE A 154 14.97 -15.60 8.11
CA ILE A 154 13.79 -14.75 7.86
C ILE A 154 12.54 -15.31 8.54
N ASP A 155 11.52 -14.47 8.75
CA ASP A 155 10.24 -14.87 9.34
C ASP A 155 9.09 -14.39 8.44
N GLY A 156 8.70 -15.24 7.50
CA GLY A 156 7.67 -14.95 6.51
C GLY A 156 8.13 -14.11 5.31
N PRO A 157 7.17 -13.52 4.56
CA PRO A 157 7.44 -12.78 3.34
C PRO A 157 8.41 -11.64 3.56
N GLN A 158 9.27 -11.39 2.58
CA GLN A 158 10.21 -10.27 2.49
C GLN A 158 9.71 -9.26 1.44
N LEU A 159 10.40 -8.14 1.27
CA LEU A 159 9.86 -7.02 0.48
C LEU A 159 9.61 -7.38 -0.99
N ASP A 160 10.46 -8.20 -1.62
CA ASP A 160 10.21 -8.69 -2.98
C ASP A 160 8.93 -9.55 -3.06
N ASP A 161 8.69 -10.39 -2.06
CA ASP A 161 7.49 -11.24 -1.98
C ASP A 161 6.22 -10.38 -1.83
N VAL A 162 6.27 -9.32 -1.01
CA VAL A 162 5.20 -8.31 -0.88
C VAL A 162 4.96 -7.60 -2.22
N ARG A 163 6.03 -7.23 -2.91
CA ARG A 163 5.96 -6.56 -4.21
C ARG A 163 5.36 -7.47 -5.29
N GLY A 164 5.65 -8.76 -5.23
CA GLY A 164 5.02 -9.78 -6.07
C GLY A 164 3.51 -9.91 -5.79
N LEU A 165 3.13 -9.94 -4.50
CA LEU A 165 1.73 -9.93 -4.07
C LEU A 165 1.00 -8.70 -4.60
N HIS A 166 1.56 -7.51 -4.42
CA HIS A 166 0.97 -6.25 -4.90
C HIS A 166 0.79 -6.22 -6.41
N GLY A 167 1.71 -6.82 -7.16
CA GLY A 167 1.59 -6.93 -8.61
C GLY A 167 0.42 -7.79 -9.10
N LEU A 168 -0.02 -8.75 -8.29
CA LEU A 168 -1.13 -9.65 -8.63
C LEU A 168 -2.47 -9.20 -8.03
N TYR A 169 -2.45 -8.62 -6.83
CA TYR A 169 -3.64 -8.36 -6.03
C TYR A 169 -3.76 -6.94 -5.49
N GLY A 170 -2.77 -6.08 -5.73
CA GLY A 170 -2.72 -4.75 -5.14
C GLY A 170 -2.23 -4.73 -3.68
N ASP A 171 -2.09 -3.53 -3.14
CA ASP A 171 -1.77 -3.29 -1.75
C ASP A 171 -2.93 -3.62 -0.79
N TYR A 172 -2.75 -3.32 0.51
CA TYR A 172 -3.75 -3.66 1.52
C TYR A 172 -5.09 -2.95 1.29
N TYR A 173 -5.08 -1.75 0.69
CA TYR A 173 -6.26 -0.92 0.56
C TYR A 173 -7.18 -1.35 -0.58
N GLU A 174 -6.77 -2.23 -1.49
CA GLU A 174 -7.58 -2.71 -2.62
C GLU A 174 -8.79 -3.51 -2.15
N LYS A 175 -8.68 -4.22 -1.02
CA LYS A 175 -9.81 -4.91 -0.37
C LYS A 175 -10.70 -4.00 0.46
N SER A 176 -10.29 -2.75 0.71
CA SER A 176 -11.13 -1.78 1.40
C SER A 176 -12.41 -1.49 0.61
N ASN A 177 -13.40 -0.90 1.28
CA ASN A 177 -14.67 -0.50 0.66
C ASN A 177 -15.42 -1.65 -0.05
N GLY A 178 -15.25 -2.89 0.44
CA GLY A 178 -15.84 -4.09 -0.16
C GLY A 178 -15.17 -4.52 -1.47
N GLY A 179 -13.85 -4.35 -1.58
CA GLY A 179 -13.07 -4.67 -2.78
C GLY A 179 -13.13 -3.62 -3.88
N LEU A 180 -13.55 -2.39 -3.55
CA LEU A 180 -13.54 -1.26 -4.49
C LEU A 180 -12.25 -0.45 -4.43
N GLY A 181 -11.37 -0.74 -3.46
CA GLY A 181 -10.15 -0.01 -3.23
C GLY A 181 -10.38 1.42 -2.73
N ASN A 182 -9.33 2.22 -2.84
CA ASN A 182 -9.24 3.63 -2.48
C ASN A 182 -9.05 4.54 -3.72
N GLY A 183 -9.30 4.06 -4.94
CA GLY A 183 -8.98 4.80 -6.18
C GLY A 183 -9.89 5.97 -6.55
N THR A 184 -10.69 6.48 -5.62
CA THR A 184 -11.47 7.71 -5.80
C THR A 184 -11.47 8.52 -4.52
N ALA A 185 -11.62 9.85 -4.61
CA ALA A 185 -11.69 10.72 -3.44
C ALA A 185 -12.77 10.30 -2.42
N SER A 186 -13.93 9.81 -2.89
CA SER A 186 -15.00 9.33 -1.99
C SER A 186 -14.68 8.03 -1.26
N LEU A 187 -13.67 7.28 -1.72
CA LEU A 187 -13.22 6.02 -1.15
C LEU A 187 -11.82 6.14 -0.52
N ALA A 188 -11.30 7.37 -0.41
CA ALA A 188 -9.93 7.63 -0.01
C ALA A 188 -9.60 7.04 1.37
N THR A 189 -8.41 6.49 1.52
CA THR A 189 -7.88 6.03 2.81
C THR A 189 -7.65 7.23 3.73
N TYR A 190 -8.28 7.25 4.90
CA TYR A 190 -8.12 8.35 5.87
C TYR A 190 -6.85 8.17 6.71
N LEU A 191 -5.91 9.10 6.57
CA LEU A 191 -4.62 9.10 7.29
C LEU A 191 -4.69 9.76 8.68
N GLY A 192 -5.74 10.54 8.96
CA GLY A 192 -5.92 11.24 10.23
C GLY A 192 -5.90 12.76 10.12
N SER A 193 -5.87 13.41 11.28
CA SER A 193 -5.78 14.87 11.41
C SER A 193 -4.31 15.30 11.36
N LEU A 194 -3.99 16.20 10.43
CA LEU A 194 -2.69 16.79 10.22
C LEU A 194 -2.65 18.17 10.89
N THR A 195 -2.25 18.18 12.15
CA THR A 195 -2.16 19.40 12.97
C THR A 195 -0.89 20.20 12.67
N SER A 196 -0.90 21.52 12.92
CA SER A 196 0.27 22.37 12.65
C SER A 196 1.52 21.85 13.35
N GLY A 197 2.64 21.78 12.63
CA GLY A 197 3.91 21.29 13.15
C GLY A 197 4.00 19.76 13.28
N THR A 198 3.01 19.01 12.79
CA THR A 198 3.02 17.55 12.78
C THR A 198 3.14 16.98 11.37
N SER A 199 3.36 15.67 11.28
CA SER A 199 3.43 14.96 10.00
C SER A 199 2.66 13.64 10.08
N LEU A 200 2.09 13.25 8.94
CA LEU A 200 1.50 11.94 8.71
C LEU A 200 2.31 11.25 7.62
N SER A 201 2.52 9.95 7.75
CA SER A 201 3.13 9.11 6.71
C SER A 201 2.30 7.85 6.51
N VAL A 202 2.36 7.30 5.30
CA VAL A 202 1.87 5.97 4.92
C VAL A 202 2.91 5.33 3.98
N GLY A 203 3.07 4.01 4.02
CA GLY A 203 4.05 3.26 3.25
C GLY A 203 5.45 3.17 3.87
N THR A 204 5.56 3.40 5.19
CA THR A 204 6.84 3.54 5.88
C THR A 204 7.64 2.25 6.00
N ASP A 205 6.99 1.09 5.95
CA ASP A 205 7.65 -0.20 6.15
C ASP A 205 8.49 -0.66 4.93
N ALA A 206 8.32 -0.02 3.77
CA ALA A 206 9.12 -0.31 2.56
C ALA A 206 10.53 0.32 2.58
N ALA A 207 10.88 1.10 3.61
CA ALA A 207 12.13 1.87 3.66
C ALA A 207 13.36 1.05 4.11
N SER A 208 13.19 -0.14 4.70
CA SER A 208 14.27 -0.90 5.35
C SER A 208 15.05 -1.86 4.44
N GLY A 209 14.86 -1.79 3.12
CA GLY A 209 15.44 -2.76 2.17
C GLY A 209 14.62 -4.05 2.12
N GLN A 210 15.26 -5.19 1.79
CA GLN A 210 14.50 -6.43 1.56
C GLN A 210 13.93 -7.07 2.81
N SER A 211 14.59 -6.90 3.96
CA SER A 211 14.09 -7.47 5.21
C SER A 211 12.92 -6.66 5.75
N ILE A 212 11.80 -7.33 6.02
CA ILE A 212 10.64 -6.73 6.69
C ILE A 212 10.43 -7.34 8.08
N SER A 213 10.02 -6.50 9.03
CA SER A 213 9.65 -6.95 10.38
C SER A 213 8.39 -7.82 10.32
N PRO A 214 8.24 -8.85 11.18
CA PRO A 214 7.00 -9.61 11.29
C PRO A 214 5.77 -8.75 11.66
N ALA A 215 5.98 -7.57 12.24
CA ALA A 215 4.92 -6.61 12.58
C ALA A 215 4.70 -5.53 11.51
N ALA A 216 5.49 -5.53 10.43
CA ALA A 216 5.37 -4.56 9.35
C ALA A 216 4.12 -4.84 8.52
N VAL A 217 3.31 -3.81 8.28
CA VAL A 217 2.03 -3.88 7.55
C VAL A 217 1.76 -2.63 6.71
N ASP A 218 2.55 -1.57 6.88
CA ASP A 218 2.38 -0.29 6.21
C ASP A 218 3.14 -0.27 4.87
N PHE A 219 2.61 -1.04 3.92
CA PHE A 219 3.08 -1.10 2.53
C PHE A 219 1.99 -0.61 1.60
N VAL A 220 2.27 0.45 0.85
CA VAL A 220 1.39 0.95 -0.22
C VAL A 220 2.11 1.01 -1.55
N SER A 221 1.38 0.84 -2.64
CA SER A 221 1.97 0.71 -3.96
C SER A 221 1.05 1.21 -5.07
N ILE A 222 1.65 1.68 -6.16
CA ILE A 222 0.97 1.71 -7.45
C ILE A 222 1.35 0.43 -8.20
N ALA A 223 0.40 -0.46 -8.44
CA ALA A 223 0.63 -1.76 -9.07
C ALA A 223 0.91 -1.66 -10.57
N ASN A 224 0.31 -0.68 -11.26
CA ASN A 224 0.43 -0.48 -12.71
C ASN A 224 -0.09 0.91 -13.17
N SER A 225 -0.11 1.19 -14.47
CA SER A 225 -0.48 2.51 -15.01
C SER A 225 -1.98 2.85 -14.93
N ALA A 226 -2.83 1.85 -14.66
CA ALA A 226 -4.25 2.05 -14.43
C ALA A 226 -4.59 2.21 -12.94
N ASP A 227 -3.63 1.94 -12.07
CA ASP A 227 -3.79 2.00 -10.64
C ASP A 227 -3.57 3.41 -10.10
N VAL A 228 -4.43 3.80 -9.16
CA VAL A 228 -4.52 5.14 -8.60
C VAL A 228 -5.01 5.01 -7.17
N ASP A 229 -4.31 5.64 -6.24
CA ASP A 229 -4.70 5.69 -4.84
C ASP A 229 -5.14 7.09 -4.44
N PHE A 230 -6.21 7.18 -3.65
CA PHE A 230 -6.52 8.39 -2.92
C PHE A 230 -6.31 8.19 -1.41
N PHE A 231 -5.64 9.15 -0.81
CA PHE A 231 -5.50 9.33 0.62
C PHE A 231 -6.19 10.63 1.04
N SER A 232 -6.76 10.67 2.24
CA SER A 232 -7.37 11.87 2.80
C SER A 232 -6.82 12.19 4.17
N PHE A 233 -6.78 13.48 4.50
CA PHE A 233 -6.37 13.98 5.81
C PHE A 233 -7.16 15.24 6.15
N GLU A 234 -7.30 15.52 7.44
CA GLU A 234 -7.99 16.73 7.92
C GLU A 234 -6.98 17.75 8.40
N VAL A 235 -7.16 19.02 8.03
CA VAL A 235 -6.47 20.15 8.66
C VAL A 235 -7.50 21.00 9.37
N ASP A 236 -7.15 21.53 10.54
CA ASP A 236 -8.11 22.31 11.35
C ASP A 236 -8.29 23.74 10.84
N SER A 237 -7.44 24.17 9.90
CA SER A 237 -7.38 25.57 9.50
C SER A 237 -6.77 25.84 8.13
N ALA A 238 -6.77 27.11 7.74
CA ALA A 238 -5.96 27.58 6.62
C ALA A 238 -4.47 27.46 6.98
N GLY A 239 -3.61 27.23 5.98
CA GLY A 239 -2.16 27.10 6.18
C GLY A 239 -1.46 26.60 4.94
N THR A 240 -0.25 26.09 5.12
CA THR A 240 0.59 25.54 4.06
C THR A 240 0.80 24.05 4.27
N LEU A 241 0.52 23.28 3.23
CA LEU A 241 0.73 21.84 3.16
C LEU A 241 2.00 21.55 2.34
N SER A 242 2.87 20.70 2.87
CA SER A 242 3.96 20.11 2.12
C SER A 242 3.79 18.60 2.07
N LEU A 243 4.07 17.99 0.92
CA LEU A 243 4.10 16.54 0.77
C LEU A 243 5.35 16.09 0.04
N THR A 244 5.83 14.91 0.42
CA THR A 244 6.88 14.18 -0.29
C THR A 244 6.37 12.79 -0.61
N LEU A 245 6.41 12.42 -1.88
CA LEU A 245 6.14 11.08 -2.38
C LEU A 245 7.47 10.44 -2.77
N THR A 246 7.86 9.38 -2.08
CA THR A 246 9.18 8.72 -2.26
C THR A 246 9.00 7.29 -2.75
N PRO A 247 9.47 6.94 -3.96
CA PRO A 247 9.57 5.54 -4.39
C PRO A 247 10.48 4.71 -3.47
N LEU A 248 10.02 3.53 -3.06
CA LEU A 248 10.70 2.61 -2.15
C LEU A 248 10.80 1.18 -2.73
N GLY A 249 11.70 0.37 -2.20
CA GLY A 249 11.92 -1.01 -2.65
C GLY A 249 13.36 -1.51 -2.48
N GLY A 250 14.34 -0.61 -2.54
CA GLY A 250 15.76 -0.95 -2.42
C GLY A 250 16.36 -1.57 -3.68
N VAL A 251 17.66 -1.88 -3.61
CA VAL A 251 18.45 -2.42 -4.73
C VAL A 251 19.12 -3.72 -4.29
N PHE A 252 18.86 -4.82 -5.01
CA PHE A 252 19.35 -6.15 -4.66
C PHE A 252 19.59 -7.01 -5.92
N GLN A 253 20.23 -8.16 -5.76
CA GLN A 253 20.40 -9.13 -6.84
C GLN A 253 19.19 -10.06 -6.89
N GLN A 254 18.59 -10.24 -8.06
CA GLN A 254 17.58 -11.28 -8.23
C GLN A 254 17.57 -11.89 -9.64
N GLY A 255 16.99 -13.08 -9.74
CA GLY A 255 16.73 -13.77 -11.00
C GLY A 255 15.71 -14.88 -10.81
N VAL A 256 15.23 -15.44 -11.91
CA VAL A 256 14.41 -16.66 -11.88
C VAL A 256 15.24 -17.84 -11.35
N GLU A 257 14.57 -18.85 -10.79
CA GLU A 257 15.20 -20.07 -10.30
C GLU A 257 16.18 -20.70 -11.31
N GLY A 258 17.41 -20.97 -10.86
CA GLY A 258 18.49 -21.54 -11.68
C GLY A 258 19.02 -20.59 -12.76
N GLY A 259 18.55 -19.34 -12.78
CA GLY A 259 18.89 -18.31 -13.74
C GLY A 259 20.10 -17.46 -13.34
N ALA A 260 20.47 -16.54 -14.24
CA ALA A 260 21.43 -15.50 -13.89
C ALA A 260 20.74 -14.45 -13.02
N GLN A 261 21.37 -14.10 -11.91
CA GLN A 261 20.88 -13.06 -11.02
C GLN A 261 21.55 -11.73 -11.35
N THR A 262 20.76 -10.68 -11.50
CA THR A 262 21.21 -9.34 -11.88
C THR A 262 20.73 -8.30 -10.88
N THR A 263 21.38 -7.15 -10.87
CA THR A 263 20.93 -6.02 -10.07
C THR A 263 19.53 -5.61 -10.48
N PHE A 264 18.63 -5.56 -9.51
CA PHE A 264 17.28 -5.09 -9.62
C PHE A 264 17.10 -3.91 -8.67
N ASP A 265 16.69 -2.79 -9.25
CA ASP A 265 16.40 -1.56 -8.51
C ASP A 265 14.88 -1.46 -8.32
N ALA A 266 14.39 -1.95 -7.19
CA ALA A 266 12.96 -1.90 -6.86
C ALA A 266 12.50 -0.49 -6.45
N SER A 267 13.42 0.42 -6.15
CA SER A 267 13.13 1.83 -5.89
C SER A 267 12.90 2.64 -7.16
N ALA A 268 13.26 2.13 -8.33
CA ALA A 268 13.05 2.79 -9.62
C ALA A 268 12.35 1.85 -10.60
N ARG A 269 11.03 1.69 -10.43
CA ARG A 269 10.17 0.79 -11.23
C ARG A 269 8.99 1.50 -11.88
N ASN A 270 8.51 2.59 -11.29
CA ASN A 270 7.43 3.42 -11.83
C ASN A 270 7.76 4.91 -11.73
N ASP A 271 7.18 5.68 -12.63
CA ASP A 271 7.25 7.14 -12.69
C ASP A 271 5.99 7.68 -11.98
N LEU A 272 6.15 8.06 -10.72
CA LEU A 272 5.04 8.40 -9.83
C LEU A 272 4.67 9.88 -9.96
N ALA A 273 3.38 10.18 -9.87
CA ALA A 273 2.83 11.54 -9.86
C ALA A 273 1.91 11.75 -8.66
N LEU A 274 1.92 12.98 -8.13
CA LEU A 274 1.13 13.38 -6.97
C LEU A 274 0.20 14.55 -7.32
N GLU A 275 -1.08 14.43 -7.00
CA GLU A 275 -2.08 15.50 -7.14
C GLU A 275 -2.79 15.77 -5.82
N ILE A 276 -3.11 17.04 -5.54
CA ILE A 276 -3.88 17.44 -4.35
C ILE A 276 -5.23 18.00 -4.78
N TYR A 277 -6.29 17.55 -4.12
CA TYR A 277 -7.67 17.99 -4.34
C TYR A 277 -8.23 18.67 -3.09
N GLY A 278 -9.11 19.64 -3.33
CA GLY A 278 -9.81 20.38 -2.29
C GLY A 278 -10.86 19.55 -1.57
N SER A 279 -11.54 20.18 -0.62
CA SER A 279 -12.52 19.52 0.24
C SER A 279 -13.79 19.01 -0.45
N ASP A 280 -14.03 19.43 -1.69
CA ASP A 280 -15.07 18.86 -2.54
C ASP A 280 -14.68 17.50 -3.16
N GLY A 281 -13.43 17.07 -3.02
CA GLY A 281 -12.89 15.84 -3.60
C GLY A 281 -12.77 15.86 -5.13
N VAL A 282 -12.95 17.03 -5.78
CA VAL A 282 -13.03 17.16 -7.24
C VAL A 282 -12.16 18.28 -7.77
N THR A 283 -12.07 19.40 -7.07
CA THR A 283 -11.25 20.55 -7.48
C THR A 283 -9.79 20.26 -7.21
N ARG A 284 -9.00 20.07 -8.27
CA ARG A 284 -7.55 19.91 -8.16
C ARG A 284 -6.88 21.24 -7.78
N LEU A 285 -6.20 21.25 -6.64
CA LEU A 285 -5.44 22.39 -6.11
C LEU A 285 -4.00 22.41 -6.62
N ALA A 286 -3.37 21.24 -6.74
CA ALA A 286 -1.99 21.11 -7.21
C ALA A 286 -1.75 19.76 -7.91
N ALA A 287 -0.69 19.71 -8.72
CA ALA A 287 -0.16 18.50 -9.33
C ALA A 287 1.36 18.64 -9.44
N VAL A 288 2.10 17.56 -9.15
CA VAL A 288 3.54 17.49 -9.26
C VAL A 288 3.96 16.14 -9.87
N ASP A 289 4.77 16.24 -10.91
CA ASP A 289 5.28 15.19 -11.79
C ASP A 289 6.53 15.77 -12.47
N GLN A 290 7.60 15.89 -11.69
CA GLN A 290 8.84 16.60 -12.09
C GLN A 290 10.02 15.67 -12.29
N THR A 291 9.99 14.50 -11.68
CA THR A 291 11.07 13.52 -11.74
C THR A 291 10.77 12.46 -12.79
N GLN A 292 11.58 11.41 -12.82
CA GLN A 292 11.36 10.25 -13.67
C GLN A 292 11.26 9.04 -12.74
N GLU A 293 11.12 7.84 -13.32
CA GLU A 293 11.19 6.56 -12.61
C GLU A 293 12.21 6.55 -11.44
N GLY A 294 11.71 6.33 -10.23
CA GLY A 294 12.49 6.29 -8.98
C GLY A 294 12.85 7.64 -8.35
N GLY A 295 12.41 8.76 -8.94
CA GLY A 295 12.53 10.07 -8.34
C GLY A 295 11.41 10.39 -7.35
N SER A 296 11.74 11.16 -6.31
CA SER A 296 10.72 11.65 -5.37
C SER A 296 10.03 12.89 -5.90
N GLU A 297 8.70 12.93 -5.77
CA GLU A 297 7.91 14.12 -6.03
C GLU A 297 7.74 14.95 -4.75
N VAL A 298 7.93 16.26 -4.84
CA VAL A 298 7.85 17.18 -3.69
C VAL A 298 6.92 18.34 -4.02
N LEU A 299 5.86 18.47 -3.23
CA LEU A 299 5.01 19.65 -3.20
C LEU A 299 5.32 20.44 -1.93
N ALA A 300 5.82 21.67 -2.06
CA ALA A 300 6.14 22.52 -0.93
C ALA A 300 5.16 23.69 -0.83
N ASP A 301 4.77 24.01 0.40
CA ASP A 301 4.04 25.22 0.77
C ASP A 301 2.72 25.46 -0.01
N LEU A 302 1.97 24.41 -0.34
CA LEU A 302 0.65 24.54 -0.96
C LEU A 302 -0.31 25.23 0.02
N ILE A 303 -0.84 26.39 -0.37
CA ILE A 303 -1.82 27.11 0.45
C ILE A 303 -3.15 26.36 0.48
N LEU A 304 -3.57 25.95 1.66
CA LEU A 304 -4.91 25.48 1.98
C LEU A 304 -5.73 26.65 2.53
N PRO A 305 -6.86 27.02 1.92
CA PRO A 305 -7.56 28.28 2.25
C PRO A 305 -8.38 28.23 3.54
N ALA A 306 -8.68 27.04 4.06
CA ALA A 306 -9.47 26.83 5.26
C ALA A 306 -9.26 25.43 5.83
N GLY A 307 -9.72 25.21 7.06
CA GLY A 307 -9.83 23.88 7.63
C GLY A 307 -10.80 23.00 6.84
N GLY A 308 -10.55 21.70 6.85
CA GLY A 308 -11.36 20.70 6.18
C GLY A 308 -10.56 19.46 5.78
N THR A 309 -11.25 18.51 5.17
CA THR A 309 -10.66 17.32 4.57
C THR A 309 -10.06 17.66 3.21
N TYR A 310 -8.84 17.21 2.93
CA TYR A 310 -8.19 17.31 1.63
C TYR A 310 -7.76 15.93 1.16
N TYR A 311 -7.50 15.80 -0.14
CA TYR A 311 -7.20 14.50 -0.73
C TYR A 311 -5.90 14.55 -1.53
N ALA A 312 -5.01 13.60 -1.27
CA ALA A 312 -3.83 13.33 -2.09
C ALA A 312 -4.13 12.15 -3.00
N LYS A 313 -3.84 12.31 -4.29
CA LYS A 313 -3.93 11.24 -5.28
C LYS A 313 -2.52 10.86 -5.71
N VAL A 314 -2.19 9.58 -5.62
CA VAL A 314 -0.96 8.99 -6.15
C VAL A 314 -1.30 8.18 -7.39
N SER A 315 -0.46 8.25 -8.42
CA SER A 315 -0.60 7.46 -9.65
C SER A 315 0.77 7.18 -10.27
N GLY A 316 0.85 6.24 -11.20
CA GLY A 316 2.08 5.92 -11.93
C GLY A 316 1.87 5.85 -13.44
N ALA A 317 2.93 6.09 -14.22
CA ALA A 317 2.87 6.06 -15.68
C ALA A 317 3.19 4.69 -16.30
N LEU A 318 3.75 3.74 -15.53
CA LEU A 318 4.26 2.46 -16.02
C LEU A 318 3.46 1.26 -15.49
N ASP A 319 3.46 0.16 -16.25
CA ASP A 319 2.85 -1.12 -15.86
C ASP A 319 3.82 -1.96 -14.99
N ASN A 320 4.32 -1.34 -13.92
CA ASN A 320 5.20 -1.96 -12.94
C ASN A 320 4.76 -1.54 -11.54
N VAL A 321 4.82 -2.48 -10.60
CA VAL A 321 4.61 -2.20 -9.17
C VAL A 321 5.66 -1.21 -8.67
N GLN A 322 5.25 -0.21 -7.91
CA GLN A 322 6.16 0.68 -7.19
C GLN A 322 5.61 0.93 -5.80
N LEU A 323 6.31 0.39 -4.80
CA LEU A 323 6.08 0.76 -3.41
C LEU A 323 6.49 2.23 -3.21
N PHE A 324 5.82 2.93 -2.31
CA PHE A 324 6.15 4.31 -1.99
C PHE A 324 5.87 4.65 -0.52
N GLU A 325 6.52 5.70 -0.02
CA GLU A 325 6.07 6.44 1.15
C GLU A 325 5.44 7.75 0.70
N LEU A 326 4.27 8.09 1.24
CA LEU A 326 3.69 9.43 1.15
C LEU A 326 3.74 10.07 2.54
N GLN A 327 4.53 11.14 2.66
CA GLN A 327 4.61 11.95 3.86
C GLN A 327 3.95 13.31 3.63
N ALA A 328 3.12 13.75 4.56
CA ALA A 328 2.48 15.07 4.56
C ALA A 328 2.79 15.82 5.85
N SER A 329 3.08 17.11 5.75
CA SER A 329 3.25 18.04 6.87
C SER A 329 2.44 19.31 6.65
N PHE A 330 1.94 19.89 7.75
CA PHE A 330 1.12 21.08 7.69
C PHE A 330 1.64 22.13 8.66
N GLU A 331 1.63 23.38 8.21
CA GLU A 331 1.92 24.54 9.04
C GLU A 331 0.80 25.56 8.90
N ALA A 332 0.14 25.87 10.01
CA ALA A 332 -0.78 26.99 10.08
C ALA A 332 0.02 28.31 9.99
N PRO A 333 -0.58 29.41 9.50
CA PRO A 333 0.07 30.70 9.49
C PRO A 333 0.43 31.09 10.91
N ASN A 334 1.69 31.47 11.13
CA ASN A 334 2.09 32.10 12.38
C ASN A 334 1.47 33.50 12.44
N LEU A 335 0.30 33.60 13.06
CA LEU A 335 -0.41 34.84 13.29
C LEU A 335 0.18 35.50 14.54
N ALA A 336 1.04 36.51 14.35
CA ALA A 336 1.59 37.25 15.48
C ALA A 336 0.46 37.91 16.29
N GLY A 337 0.26 37.43 17.52
CA GLY A 337 -0.87 37.80 18.38
C GLY A 337 -1.89 36.69 18.59
N ASP A 338 -1.92 35.62 17.79
CA ASP A 338 -2.68 34.41 18.10
C ASP A 338 -1.92 33.62 19.17
N PHE A 339 -2.36 33.76 20.41
CA PHE A 339 -1.70 33.21 21.58
C PHE A 339 -2.35 31.91 22.06
N ASN A 340 -3.40 31.40 21.42
CA ASN A 340 -3.96 30.10 21.74
C ASN A 340 -3.96 29.12 20.55
N TYR A 341 -3.46 29.56 19.39
CA TYR A 341 -3.41 28.85 18.13
C TYR A 341 -4.78 28.45 17.58
N ASP A 342 -5.83 29.20 17.92
CA ASP A 342 -7.16 29.01 17.34
C ASP A 342 -7.39 29.83 16.06
N LEU A 343 -6.37 30.58 15.65
CA LEU A 343 -6.30 31.35 14.40
C LEU A 343 -7.34 32.48 14.30
N ALA A 344 -7.96 32.82 15.43
CA ALA A 344 -8.51 34.13 15.68
C ALA A 344 -7.51 34.93 16.53
N ILE A 345 -7.47 36.25 16.32
CA ILE A 345 -6.75 37.15 17.23
C ILE A 345 -7.82 37.93 18.01
N ASP A 346 -8.26 37.35 19.12
CA ASP A 346 -9.38 37.79 19.91
C ASP A 346 -9.10 37.86 21.43
N GLY A 347 -10.16 37.97 22.23
CA GLY A 347 -10.06 38.11 23.69
C GLY A 347 -9.53 36.85 24.40
N SER A 348 -9.59 35.69 23.75
CA SER A 348 -9.08 34.41 24.23
C SER A 348 -7.55 34.42 24.24
N ASP A 349 -6.93 35.00 23.22
CA ASP A 349 -5.47 35.22 23.17
C ASP A 349 -5.00 36.17 24.26
N LEU A 350 -5.76 37.25 24.47
CA LEU A 350 -5.45 38.22 25.52
C LEU A 350 -5.41 37.53 26.89
N LEU A 351 -6.32 36.58 27.14
CA LEU A 351 -6.32 35.81 28.38
C LEU A 351 -5.06 34.94 28.50
N VAL A 352 -4.60 34.32 27.42
CA VAL A 352 -3.36 33.53 27.42
C VAL A 352 -2.13 34.41 27.67
N TRP A 353 -2.06 35.60 27.05
CA TRP A 353 -1.00 36.57 27.35
C TRP A 353 -1.02 37.04 28.80
N GLN A 354 -2.19 37.38 29.34
CA GLN A 354 -2.34 37.82 30.73
C GLN A 354 -1.85 36.77 31.73
N GLN A 355 -2.09 35.49 31.44
CA GLN A 355 -1.64 34.38 32.29
C GLN A 355 -0.11 34.21 32.31
N ARG A 356 0.59 34.72 31.29
CA ARG A 356 2.05 34.55 31.13
C ARG A 356 2.86 35.84 31.26
N PHE A 357 2.19 36.98 31.47
CA PHE A 357 2.82 38.30 31.58
C PHE A 357 3.95 38.35 32.62
N GLY A 358 5.09 38.91 32.22
CA GLY A 358 6.29 39.04 33.05
C GLY A 358 7.15 37.76 33.14
N GLY A 359 6.77 36.70 32.41
CA GLY A 359 7.53 35.45 32.32
C GLY A 359 8.63 35.48 31.24
N LEU A 360 9.55 34.51 31.33
CA LEU A 360 10.47 34.16 30.25
C LEU A 360 9.76 33.23 29.27
N ALA A 361 9.94 33.43 27.97
CA ALA A 361 9.17 32.75 26.94
C ALA A 361 9.89 32.59 25.59
N SER A 362 11.22 32.44 25.58
CA SER A 362 11.98 32.19 24.34
C SER A 362 11.38 31.01 23.55
N GLY A 363 10.84 31.32 22.36
CA GLY A 363 10.21 30.33 21.48
C GLY A 363 8.77 29.94 21.86
N SER A 364 8.13 30.65 22.77
CA SER A 364 6.68 30.51 23.04
C SER A 364 5.89 31.42 22.10
N PHE A 365 4.72 30.99 21.66
CA PHE A 365 3.78 31.81 20.86
C PHE A 365 3.37 33.15 21.50
N VAL A 366 3.44 33.25 22.84
CA VAL A 366 3.10 34.47 23.57
C VAL A 366 4.22 35.53 23.50
N ASP A 367 5.44 35.13 23.15
CA ASP A 367 6.59 35.99 22.83
C ASP A 367 6.51 36.35 21.34
N ALA A 368 5.60 37.26 21.02
CA ALA A 368 5.21 37.61 19.67
C ALA A 368 6.30 38.36 18.90
N ASP A 369 7.20 39.05 19.61
CA ASP A 369 8.36 39.72 19.01
C ASP A 369 9.65 38.89 19.02
N GLY A 370 9.63 37.72 19.68
CA GLY A 370 10.72 36.74 19.73
C GLY A 370 11.91 37.18 20.59
N ASN A 371 11.71 38.11 21.53
CA ASN A 371 12.77 38.67 22.36
C ASN A 371 13.07 37.82 23.62
N GLY A 372 12.24 36.81 23.90
CA GLY A 372 12.37 35.89 25.03
C GLY A 372 11.61 36.30 26.30
N LEU A 373 10.84 37.39 26.27
CA LEU A 373 10.03 37.91 27.38
C LEU A 373 8.56 38.00 26.96
N VAL A 374 7.64 37.83 27.91
CA VAL A 374 6.22 38.18 27.71
C VAL A 374 5.95 39.53 28.33
N ASP A 375 5.92 40.59 27.52
CA ASP A 375 5.75 41.96 27.97
C ASP A 375 4.76 42.79 27.13
N ALA A 376 4.79 44.11 27.33
CA ALA A 376 3.88 45.04 26.66
C ALA A 376 4.10 45.11 25.14
N THR A 377 5.25 44.67 24.65
CA THR A 377 5.60 44.63 23.23
C THR A 377 4.81 43.55 22.51
N ASP A 378 4.64 42.38 23.15
CA ASP A 378 3.79 41.29 22.64
C ASP A 378 2.32 41.69 22.63
N LEU A 379 1.87 42.35 23.71
CA LEU A 379 0.51 42.89 23.77
C LEU A 379 0.27 43.92 22.67
N ALA A 380 1.27 44.75 22.34
CA ALA A 380 1.15 45.71 21.26
C ALA A 380 1.08 45.04 19.88
N ILE A 381 1.65 43.85 19.71
CA ILE A 381 1.49 43.03 18.50
C ILE A 381 0.06 42.48 18.43
N TRP A 382 -0.43 41.85 19.49
CA TRP A 382 -1.84 41.42 19.59
C TRP A 382 -2.82 42.57 19.32
N GLN A 383 -2.62 43.75 19.92
CA GLN A 383 -3.50 44.91 19.74
C GLN A 383 -3.58 45.39 18.29
N ARG A 384 -2.47 45.33 17.55
CA ARG A 384 -2.45 45.71 16.12
C ARG A 384 -3.16 44.68 15.25
N ALA A 385 -3.17 43.43 15.68
CA ALA A 385 -3.72 42.31 14.94
C ALA A 385 -5.14 41.92 15.41
N PHE A 386 -5.63 42.46 16.53
CA PHE A 386 -6.93 42.16 17.12
C PHE A 386 -8.09 42.35 16.14
N GLY A 387 -8.93 41.32 16.03
CA GLY A 387 -10.03 41.27 15.08
C GLY A 387 -9.63 40.89 13.65
N SER A 388 -8.35 40.55 13.42
CA SER A 388 -7.94 39.87 12.19
C SER A 388 -8.38 38.41 12.29
N ALA A 389 -9.27 38.00 11.40
CA ALA A 389 -9.54 36.60 11.10
C ALA A 389 -9.03 36.32 9.68
N SER A 390 -8.57 35.08 9.46
CA SER A 390 -8.03 34.52 8.21
C SER A 390 -8.34 35.32 6.94
N VAL A 391 -7.28 35.73 6.25
CA VAL A 391 -7.35 36.27 4.88
C VAL A 391 -8.05 35.22 4.02
N THR A 392 -9.27 35.50 3.58
CA THR A 392 -9.90 34.73 2.51
C THR A 392 -9.03 34.92 1.27
N ALA A 393 -8.39 33.85 0.82
CA ALA A 393 -7.60 33.86 -0.40
C ALA A 393 -8.49 34.32 -1.56
N GLY A 394 -8.19 35.49 -2.13
CA GLY A 394 -8.74 35.89 -3.40
C GLY A 394 -8.25 34.89 -4.44
N VAL A 395 -9.18 34.16 -5.06
CA VAL A 395 -8.90 33.25 -6.17
C VAL A 395 -8.11 34.01 -7.23
N ALA A 396 -6.80 33.76 -7.31
CA ALA A 396 -6.00 34.24 -8.42
C ALA A 396 -6.53 33.55 -9.68
N ALA A 397 -7.04 34.33 -10.63
CA ALA A 397 -7.52 33.81 -11.89
C ALA A 397 -6.40 32.99 -12.53
N VAL A 398 -6.65 31.69 -12.72
CA VAL A 398 -5.82 30.80 -13.53
C VAL A 398 -5.62 31.48 -14.88
N PRO A 399 -4.37 31.76 -15.32
CA PRO A 399 -4.14 32.27 -16.66
C PRO A 399 -4.70 31.26 -17.66
N GLU A 400 -5.75 31.63 -18.39
CA GLU A 400 -6.21 30.81 -19.51
C GLU A 400 -5.06 30.65 -20.51
N PRO A 401 -4.77 29.42 -20.99
CA PRO A 401 -3.80 29.26 -22.07
C PRO A 401 -4.25 30.12 -23.24
N SER A 402 -3.33 30.91 -23.79
CA SER A 402 -3.53 31.83 -24.90
C SER A 402 -3.88 31.07 -26.20
N GLY A 403 -5.11 30.56 -26.27
CA GLY A 403 -5.71 29.94 -27.44
C GLY A 403 -6.41 30.97 -28.30
N LEU A 404 -5.65 31.89 -28.91
CA LEU A 404 -6.15 32.78 -29.95
C LEU A 404 -5.44 32.49 -31.28
N ILE A 405 -6.28 32.19 -32.28
CA ILE A 405 -6.08 32.29 -33.72
C ILE A 405 -5.64 30.99 -34.42
N TRP A 406 -6.62 30.21 -34.88
CA TRP A 406 -6.64 29.68 -36.26
C TRP A 406 -8.08 29.53 -36.75
N LEU A 407 -8.68 30.65 -37.18
CA LEU A 407 -9.93 30.63 -37.94
C LEU A 407 -9.96 31.84 -38.88
N ALA A 408 -9.16 31.77 -39.96
CA ALA A 408 -9.47 32.33 -41.29
C ALA A 408 -8.23 32.25 -42.20
N ALA A 409 -8.20 31.28 -43.11
CA ALA A 409 -7.79 31.48 -44.50
C ALA A 409 -7.81 30.14 -45.24
N LEU A 410 -8.82 29.97 -46.12
CA LEU A 410 -8.69 29.52 -47.52
C LEU A 410 -9.94 28.76 -47.98
N THR A 411 -11.00 29.52 -48.27
CA THR A 411 -11.79 29.24 -49.46
C THR A 411 -11.13 29.93 -50.64
N LEU A 412 -10.51 29.18 -51.56
CA LEU A 412 -10.82 29.20 -53.00
C LEU A 412 -9.93 28.23 -53.80
N GLY A 413 -10.55 27.22 -54.40
CA GLY A 413 -10.26 26.77 -55.76
C GLY A 413 -9.16 25.71 -55.96
N SER A 414 -9.55 24.45 -56.20
CA SER A 414 -9.68 23.92 -57.58
C SER A 414 -9.89 22.40 -57.64
N ARG A 415 -10.98 22.01 -58.33
CA ARG A 415 -11.09 20.93 -59.34
C ARG A 415 -10.80 19.45 -58.94
N LEU A 416 -11.89 18.68 -58.81
CA LEU A 416 -12.23 17.33 -59.37
C LEU A 416 -11.09 16.30 -59.68
N PRO A 417 -11.33 14.95 -59.60
CA PRO A 417 -12.61 14.27 -59.87
C PRO A 417 -13.01 13.08 -58.95
N ARG A 418 -14.30 12.76 -59.04
CA ARG A 418 -14.97 11.55 -58.53
C ARG A 418 -14.28 10.26 -58.99
N ARG A 419 -13.97 9.35 -58.06
CA ARG A 419 -13.73 7.94 -58.36
C ARG A 419 -14.90 7.09 -57.85
N HIS A 420 -15.75 6.66 -58.78
CA HIS A 420 -16.67 5.57 -58.57
C HIS A 420 -15.87 4.29 -58.32
N TYR A 421 -16.10 3.60 -57.20
CA TYR A 421 -15.76 2.19 -57.09
C TYR A 421 -17.04 1.35 -57.03
N ARG A 422 -17.25 0.60 -58.11
CA ARG A 422 -18.34 -0.34 -58.34
C ARG A 422 -18.30 -1.47 -57.30
N ARG A 423 -19.47 -1.81 -56.76
CA ARG A 423 -19.75 -3.15 -56.19
C ARG A 423 -19.67 -4.18 -57.32
N GLY A 424 -18.75 -5.13 -57.20
CA GLY A 424 -18.73 -6.35 -58.00
C GLY A 424 -19.46 -7.48 -57.29
N ARG A 425 -20.43 -8.09 -57.96
CA ARG A 425 -21.18 -9.28 -57.53
C ARG A 425 -21.06 -10.33 -58.65
N ALA A 426 -20.94 -11.60 -58.24
CA ALA A 426 -20.98 -12.86 -59.03
C ALA A 426 -19.71 -13.16 -59.88
N ALA A 427 -19.26 -14.41 -60.07
CA ALA A 427 -20.03 -15.63 -60.27
C ALA A 427 -19.28 -16.94 -59.92
N ARG A 428 -20.09 -18.01 -59.92
CA ARG A 428 -19.88 -19.45 -59.69
C ARG A 428 -19.17 -20.20 -60.85
N ALA A 429 -18.76 -21.44 -60.52
CA ALA A 429 -18.42 -22.61 -61.36
C ALA A 429 -17.02 -22.57 -62.01
N GLN A 430 -16.20 -23.63 -61.93
CA GLN A 430 -16.45 -25.08 -61.97
C GLN A 430 -15.82 -25.86 -60.82
#